data_AF-W1YDF2-F1
#
_entry.id   AF-W1YDF2-F1
#
_cell.length_a   1.000
_cell.length_b   1.000
_cell.length_c   1.000
_cell.angle_alpha   90.00
_cell.angle_beta   90.00
_cell.angle_gamma   90.00
#
_symmetry.space_group_name_H-M   'P 1'
#
loop_
_entity.id
_entity.type
_entity.pdbx_description
1 polymer ?
#
loop_
_entity_poly.entity_id
_entity_poly.type
_entity_poly.pdbx_seq_one_letter_code
_entity_poly.pdbx_strand_id
1 'polypeptide(L)' 'VVAEMLGLTREEILNAVSLAWVDGQSLRTYRHAPNTGTRKSWAAGDATSRAVRLALMAKTGEMGYPSALTAPVWGFYDV' A
#
# COMPACT_ATOMS: atom_id res chain seq x y z
N VAL A 1 -4.87 10.73 3.07
CA VAL A 1 -6.33 10.81 2.84
C VAL A 1 -7.11 9.90 3.77
N VAL A 2 -7.31 8.59 3.51
CA VAL A 2 -8.20 7.76 4.36
C VAL A 2 -7.76 7.71 5.83
N ALA A 3 -6.46 7.55 6.10
CA ALA A 3 -5.92 7.59 7.47
C ALA A 3 -6.26 8.92 8.20
N GLU A 4 -6.11 10.04 7.50
CA GLU A 4 -6.48 11.36 8.02
C GLU A 4 -8.00 11.49 8.25
N MET A 5 -8.83 11.01 7.32
CA MET A 5 -10.29 10.98 7.49
C MET A 5 -10.73 10.12 8.68
N LEU A 6 -9.97 9.07 8.99
CA LEU A 6 -10.20 8.21 10.16
C LEU A 6 -9.67 8.82 11.47
N GLY A 7 -9.08 10.01 11.43
CA GLY A 7 -8.58 10.74 12.59
C GLY A 7 -7.28 10.19 13.16
N LEU A 8 -6.46 9.52 12.35
CA LEU A 8 -5.16 9.02 12.79
C LEU A 8 -4.20 10.16 13.11
N THR A 9 -3.34 9.93 14.10
CA THR A 9 -2.21 10.80 14.42
C THR A 9 -1.16 10.77 13.31
N ARG A 10 -0.22 11.73 13.34
CA ARG A 10 0.89 11.78 12.38
C ARG A 10 1.71 10.48 12.36
N GLU A 11 1.95 9.90 13.53
CA GLU A 11 2.73 8.65 13.64
C GLU A 11 1.98 7.48 13.02
N GLU A 12 0.70 7.30 13.33
CA GLU A 12 -0.13 6.25 12.71
C GLU A 12 -0.26 6.46 11.19
N ILE A 13 -0.33 7.71 10.71
CA ILE A 13 -0.32 8.01 9.27
C ILE A 13 1.01 7.58 8.63
N LEU A 14 2.15 7.87 9.27
CA LEU A 14 3.47 7.43 8.79
C LEU A 14 3.56 5.90 8.76
N ASN A 15 3.04 5.24 9.80
CA ASN A 15 2.97 3.78 9.86
C ASN A 15 2.12 3.26 8.69
N ALA A 16 0.90 3.77 8.49
CA ALA A 16 0.03 3.37 7.39
C ALA A 16 0.68 3.54 6.00
N VAL A 17 1.41 4.65 5.78
CA VAL A 17 2.13 4.87 4.51
C VAL A 17 3.28 3.88 4.35
N SER A 18 4.05 3.62 5.41
CA SER A 18 5.14 2.64 5.35
C SER A 18 4.63 1.22 5.12
N LEU A 19 3.50 0.85 5.73
CA LEU A 19 2.82 -0.43 5.49
C LEU A 19 2.42 -0.59 4.02
N ALA A 20 1.98 0.49 3.36
CA ALA A 20 1.63 0.44 1.94
C ALA A 20 2.84 0.24 1.02
N TRP A 21 4.01 0.77 1.40
CA TRP A 21 5.25 0.59 0.64
C TRP A 21 5.84 -0.82 0.75
N VAL A 22 5.71 -1.46 1.91
CA VAL A 22 6.16 -2.85 2.11
C VAL A 22 5.12 -3.88 1.65
N ASP A 23 3.97 -3.44 1.15
CA ASP A 23 2.92 -4.31 0.63
C ASP A 23 3.20 -4.77 -0.80
N GLY A 24 2.58 -5.88 -1.21
CA GLY A 24 2.75 -6.43 -2.55
C GLY A 24 2.16 -5.52 -3.64
N GLN A 25 2.98 -5.13 -4.62
CA GLN A 25 2.54 -4.33 -5.76
C GLN A 25 2.16 -5.22 -6.94
N SER A 26 0.94 -5.05 -7.45
CA SER A 26 0.45 -5.89 -8.56
C SER A 26 1.20 -5.61 -9.86
N LEU A 27 1.66 -6.67 -10.53
CA LEU A 27 2.10 -6.59 -11.93
C LEU A 27 1.00 -6.05 -12.83
N ARG A 28 1.36 -5.65 -14.06
CA ARG A 28 0.42 -5.09 -15.05
C ARG A 28 0.14 -6.01 -16.24
N THR A 29 0.40 -7.31 -16.13
CA THR A 29 0.18 -8.31 -17.18
C THR A 29 -1.26 -8.26 -17.72
N TYR A 30 -2.24 -8.04 -16.84
CA TYR A 30 -3.67 -7.96 -17.19
C TYR A 30 -4.05 -6.74 -18.06
N ARG A 31 -3.10 -5.83 -18.35
CA ARG A 31 -3.31 -4.65 -19.20
C ARG A 31 -2.76 -4.81 -20.62
N HIS A 32 -2.00 -5.87 -20.89
CA HIS A 32 -1.25 -6.03 -22.14
C HIS A 32 -1.66 -7.31 -22.86
N ALA A 33 -1.62 -7.29 -24.19
CA ALA A 33 -1.86 -8.50 -25.00
C ALA A 33 -0.75 -9.55 -24.77
N PRO A 34 -1.04 -10.85 -24.90
CA PRO A 34 -2.35 -11.47 -25.14
C PRO A 34 -3.18 -11.67 -23.86
N ASN A 35 -2.68 -11.22 -22.69
CA ASN A 35 -3.28 -11.48 -21.38
C ASN A 35 -4.20 -10.37 -20.88
N THR A 36 -4.71 -9.53 -21.77
CA THR A 36 -5.60 -8.42 -21.37
C THR A 36 -6.89 -9.01 -20.81
N GLY A 37 -7.21 -8.65 -19.56
CA GLY A 37 -8.33 -9.25 -18.83
C GLY A 37 -9.10 -8.23 -17.99
N THR A 38 -10.17 -8.70 -17.36
CA THR A 38 -11.12 -7.87 -16.60
C THR A 38 -10.49 -7.20 -15.37
N ARG A 39 -9.36 -7.72 -14.86
CA ARG A 39 -8.63 -7.11 -13.74
C ARG A 39 -8.22 -5.66 -14.00
N LYS A 40 -8.03 -5.26 -15.25
CA LYS A 40 -7.73 -3.86 -15.60
C LYS A 40 -8.80 -2.86 -15.12
N SER A 41 -10.04 -3.32 -14.97
CA SER A 41 -11.20 -2.50 -14.58
C SER A 41 -11.41 -2.39 -13.08
N TRP A 42 -10.97 -3.38 -12.29
CA TRP A 42 -11.23 -3.41 -10.84
C TRP A 42 -9.96 -3.35 -9.97
N ALA A 43 -8.76 -3.48 -10.55
CA ALA A 43 -7.51 -3.41 -9.79
C ALA A 43 -7.34 -2.09 -8.99
N ALA A 44 -7.88 -0.97 -9.48
CA ALA A 44 -7.87 0.28 -8.73
C ALA A 44 -8.81 0.25 -7.52
N GLY A 45 -9.99 -0.40 -7.66
CA GLY A 45 -10.93 -0.64 -6.58
C GLY A 45 -10.34 -1.53 -5.48
N ASP A 46 -9.62 -2.57 -5.88
CA ASP A 46 -8.86 -3.45 -5.01
C ASP A 46 -7.78 -2.67 -4.22
N ALA A 47 -6.98 -1.84 -4.90
CA ALA A 47 -5.96 -1.01 -4.26
C ALA A 47 -6.54 0.00 -3.26
N THR A 48 -7.66 0.67 -3.57
CA THR A 48 -8.28 1.60 -2.62
C THR A 48 -8.92 0.88 -1.42
N SER A 49 -9.43 -0.35 -1.60
CA SER A 49 -9.89 -1.19 -0.49
C SER A 49 -8.72 -1.55 0.44
N ARG A 50 -7.57 -1.90 -0.14
CA ARG A 50 -6.34 -2.17 0.62
C ARG A 50 -5.88 -0.97 1.44
N ALA A 51 -5.94 0.25 0.89
CA ALA A 51 -5.59 1.47 1.61
C ALA A 51 -6.45 1.67 2.88
N VAL A 52 -7.75 1.39 2.82
CA VAL A 52 -8.64 1.45 4.00
C VAL A 52 -8.21 0.42 5.05
N ARG A 53 -7.93 -0.81 4.63
CA ARG A 53 -7.49 -1.87 5.54
C ARG A 53 -6.19 -1.52 6.27
N LEU A 54 -5.19 -1.02 5.56
CA LEU A 54 -3.91 -0.63 6.16
C LEU A 54 -4.06 0.55 7.13
N ALA A 55 -4.90 1.53 6.80
CA ALA A 55 -5.21 2.63 7.71
C ALA A 55 -5.91 2.15 8.99
N LEU A 56 -6.81 1.17 8.90
CA LEU A 56 -7.46 0.57 10.08
C LEU A 56 -6.49 -0.23 10.94
N MET A 57 -5.50 -0.92 10.34
CA MET A 57 -4.44 -1.59 11.11
C MET A 57 -3.57 -0.58 11.85
N ALA A 58 -3.12 0.49 11.18
CA ALA A 58 -2.35 1.54 11.84
C ALA A 58 -3.12 2.19 13.01
N LYS A 59 -4.45 2.35 12.86
CA LYS A 59 -5.33 2.89 13.91
C LYS A 59 -5.38 2.02 15.17
N THR A 60 -5.09 0.73 15.07
CA THR A 60 -5.00 -0.15 16.25
C THR A 60 -3.62 -0.11 16.92
N GLY A 61 -2.75 0.81 16.50
CA GLY A 61 -1.38 0.94 17.01
C GLY A 61 -0.37 0.02 16.32
N GLU A 62 -0.68 -0.52 15.13
CA GLU A 62 0.28 -1.31 14.35
C GLU A 62 1.51 -0.48 13.99
N MET A 63 2.69 -1.09 14.11
CA MET A 63 3.96 -0.40 13.87
C MET A 63 4.22 -0.15 12.37
N GLY A 64 5.05 0.83 12.08
CA GLY A 64 5.53 1.14 10.73
C GLY A 64 6.93 0.61 10.43
N TYR A 65 7.40 0.89 9.22
CA TYR A 65 8.73 0.57 8.71
C TYR A 65 9.45 1.87 8.25
N PRO A 66 10.25 2.51 9.11
CA PRO A 66 10.81 3.85 8.82
C PRO A 66 11.66 3.93 7.55
N SER A 67 12.38 2.86 7.21
CA SER A 67 13.23 2.77 6.02
C SER A 67 12.62 1.91 4.91
N ALA A 68 11.28 1.80 4.83
CA ALA A 68 10.58 0.97 3.84
C ALA A 68 11.05 1.20 2.39
N LEU A 69 11.50 2.41 2.06
CA LEU A 69 12.01 2.76 0.74
C LEU A 69 13.51 2.49 0.58
N THR A 70 14.31 2.84 1.58
CA THR A 70 15.76 3.02 1.46
C THR A 70 16.61 2.01 2.22
N ALA A 71 16.00 1.01 2.87
CA ALA A 71 16.75 -0.06 3.50
C ALA A 71 17.63 -0.76 2.46
N PRO A 72 18.97 -0.87 2.64
CA PRO A 72 19.82 -1.54 1.67
C PRO A 72 19.37 -2.99 1.45
N VAL A 73 19.35 -3.44 0.20
CA VAL A 73 18.95 -4.80 -0.24
C VAL A 73 17.46 -5.11 -0.12
N TRP A 74 16.76 -4.55 0.87
CA TRP A 74 15.40 -4.95 1.22
C TRP A 74 14.36 -3.82 1.07
N GLY A 75 14.80 -2.59 0.88
CA GLY A 75 13.93 -1.44 0.68
C GLY A 75 13.34 -1.42 -0.72
N PHE A 76 12.20 -0.76 -0.88
CA PHE A 76 11.46 -0.70 -2.14
C PHE A 76 12.29 -0.19 -3.33
N TYR A 77 13.34 0.62 -3.11
CA TYR A 77 14.19 1.09 -4.21
C TYR A 77 15.15 0.03 -4.77
N ASP A 78 15.46 -1.00 -3.99
CA ASP A 78 16.40 -2.06 -4.37
C ASP A 78 15.69 -3.33 -4.89
N VAL A 79 14.34 -3.38 -4.84
CA VAL A 79 13.49 -4.53 -5.22
C VAL A 79 12.56 -4.17 -6.37
#